data_AF-A0A7J6SYT1-F1
#
_entry.id   AF-A0A7J6SYT1-F1
#
_cell.length_a   1.000
_cell.length_b   1.000
_cell.length_c   1.000
_cell.angle_alpha   90.00
_cell.angle_beta   90.00
_cell.angle_gamma   90.00
#
_symmetry.space_group_name_H-M   'P 1'
#
loop_
_entity.id
_entity.type
_entity.pdbx_description
1 polymer ?
#
loop_
_entity_poly.entity_id
_entity_poly.type
_entity_poly.pdbx_seq_one_letter_code
_entity_poly.pdbx_strand_id
1 'polypeptide(L)'
;PSEGKDGDDEAAAAGASTIDDMSVEDILRSEPTVLGRRMLGIVHIRNKEHMKYCRKLANEWHLGGMGNPNAIVIEGDERLCIKYTDIMIQ
;
A
#
# COMPACT_ATOMS: atom_id res chain seq x y z
N PRO A 1 18.27 21.26 -45.42
CA PRO A 1 18.44 21.35 -43.95
C PRO A 1 17.11 21.79 -43.32
N SER A 2 16.16 20.85 -43.14
CA SER A 2 15.88 20.12 -41.87
C SER A 2 15.47 21.08 -40.75
N GLU A 3 14.17 21.23 -40.48
CA GLU A 3 13.43 20.54 -39.38
C GLU A 3 13.80 21.14 -38.01
N GLY A 4 12.89 21.46 -37.09
CA GLY A 4 11.49 21.12 -36.97
C GLY A 4 10.83 21.99 -35.90
N LYS A 5 9.50 21.87 -35.83
CA LYS A 5 8.65 22.47 -34.80
C LYS A 5 8.97 21.79 -33.46
N ASP A 6 9.43 22.57 -32.49
CA ASP A 6 9.38 22.17 -31.09
C ASP A 6 7.92 22.25 -30.66
N GLY A 7 7.24 21.11 -30.79
CA GLY A 7 6.00 20.86 -30.08
C GLY A 7 6.36 20.72 -28.61
N ASP A 8 5.82 21.62 -27.80
CA ASP A 8 5.63 21.38 -26.38
C ASP A 8 4.70 20.17 -26.24
N ASP A 9 5.29 18.96 -26.27
CA ASP A 9 4.67 17.77 -25.71
C ASP A 9 4.61 18.00 -24.19
N GLU A 10 3.58 18.73 -23.78
CA GLU A 10 3.03 18.70 -22.44
C GLU A 10 2.57 17.25 -22.23
N ALA A 11 3.52 16.41 -21.81
CA ALA A 11 3.26 15.06 -21.35
C ALA A 11 2.23 15.21 -20.24
N ALA A 12 0.97 14.98 -20.61
CA ALA A 12 -0.16 14.97 -19.71
C ALA A 12 0.27 14.15 -18.51
N ALA A 13 0.42 14.83 -17.37
CA ALA A 13 0.69 14.19 -16.11
C ALA A 13 -0.42 13.16 -15.95
N ALA A 14 -0.10 11.89 -16.24
CA ALA A 14 -1.03 10.78 -16.11
C ALA A 14 -1.55 10.89 -14.68
N GLY A 15 -2.84 11.22 -14.56
CA GLY A 15 -3.43 11.70 -13.32
C GLY A 15 -2.95 10.86 -12.16
N ALA A 16 -2.30 11.51 -11.19
CA ALA A 16 -1.81 10.85 -9.99
C ALA A 16 -3.04 10.31 -9.24
N SER A 17 -3.44 9.10 -9.59
CA SER A 17 -4.44 8.33 -8.86
C SER A 17 -3.87 8.20 -7.45
N THR A 18 -4.51 8.84 -6.48
CA THR A 18 -4.06 8.71 -5.11
C THR A 18 -4.27 7.25 -4.69
N ILE A 19 -3.39 6.72 -3.86
CA ILE A 19 -3.47 5.31 -3.41
C ILE A 19 -4.82 5.04 -2.71
N ASP A 20 -5.45 6.09 -2.17
CA ASP A 20 -6.79 6.05 -1.59
C ASP A 20 -7.89 5.71 -2.58
N ASP A 21 -7.81 6.19 -3.83
CA ASP A 21 -8.86 5.99 -4.86
C ASP A 21 -8.88 4.56 -5.43
N MET A 22 -7.80 3.79 -5.27
CA MET A 22 -7.74 2.40 -5.76
C MET A 22 -8.46 1.44 -4.81
N SER A 23 -9.31 0.56 -5.36
CA SER A 23 -9.87 -0.54 -4.59
C SER A 23 -8.80 -1.61 -4.28
N VAL A 24 -9.01 -2.36 -3.20
CA VAL A 24 -8.10 -3.46 -2.84
C VAL A 24 -8.13 -4.56 -3.91
N GLU A 25 -9.32 -4.85 -4.45
CA GLU A 25 -9.54 -5.84 -5.50
C GLU A 25 -8.77 -5.50 -6.78
N ASP A 26 -8.74 -4.22 -7.16
CA ASP A 26 -7.99 -3.77 -8.33
C ASP A 26 -6.48 -3.88 -8.09
N ILE A 27 -6.02 -3.56 -6.88
CA ILE A 27 -4.60 -3.71 -6.53
C ILE A 27 -4.20 -5.18 -6.59
N LEU A 28 -4.99 -6.09 -6.01
CA LEU A 28 -4.72 -7.54 -6.01
C LEU A 28 -4.76 -8.19 -7.39
N ARG A 29 -5.46 -7.59 -8.36
CA ARG A 29 -5.48 -8.04 -9.76
C ARG A 29 -4.38 -7.44 -10.61
N SER A 30 -3.67 -6.44 -10.10
CA SER A 30 -2.57 -5.77 -10.79
C SER A 30 -1.22 -6.37 -10.39
N GLU A 31 -0.24 -6.28 -11.29
CA GLU A 31 1.14 -6.59 -10.92
C GLU A 31 1.62 -5.64 -9.81
N PRO A 32 2.43 -6.12 -8.85
CA PRO A 32 3.00 -5.27 -7.83
C PRO A 32 3.85 -4.17 -8.45
N THR A 33 3.53 -2.91 -8.17
CA THR A 33 4.29 -1.78 -8.72
C THR A 33 5.60 -1.58 -7.98
N VAL A 34 5.57 -1.69 -6.64
CA VAL A 34 6.71 -1.51 -5.74
C VAL A 34 6.53 -2.40 -4.50
N LEU A 35 7.61 -2.99 -4.02
CA LEU A 35 7.64 -3.70 -2.74
C LEU A 35 7.80 -2.71 -1.57
N GLY A 36 6.81 -2.70 -0.70
CA GLY A 36 6.74 -1.90 0.52
C GLY A 36 7.06 -2.67 1.78
N ARG A 37 7.54 -1.95 2.80
CA ARG A 37 7.75 -2.47 4.16
C ARG A 37 7.37 -1.40 5.18
N ARG A 38 6.49 -1.73 6.13
CA ARG A 38 6.06 -0.81 7.20
C ARG A 38 6.16 -1.46 8.57
N MET A 39 6.62 -0.69 9.56
CA MET A 39 6.75 -1.12 10.96
C MET A 39 5.79 -0.32 11.85
N LEU A 40 5.01 -1.02 12.65
CA LEU A 40 3.97 -0.49 13.52
C LEU A 40 4.24 -0.90 14.96
N GLY A 41 4.38 0.07 15.87
CA GLY A 41 4.53 -0.20 17.30
C GLY A 41 3.21 -0.60 17.93
N ILE A 42 3.16 -1.76 18.62
CA ILE A 42 1.95 -2.33 19.24
C ILE A 42 1.37 -1.44 20.36
N VAL A 43 2.13 -0.47 20.87
CA VAL A 43 1.60 0.53 21.83
C VAL A 43 0.34 1.23 21.32
N HIS A 44 0.16 1.30 20.00
CA HIS A 44 -0.99 1.92 19.33
C HIS A 44 -2.20 0.98 19.19
N ILE A 45 -2.08 -0.33 19.44
CA ILE A 45 -3.12 -1.31 19.09
C ILE A 45 -3.36 -2.27 20.25
N ARG A 46 -4.40 -1.98 21.05
CA ARG A 46 -4.73 -2.73 22.27
C ARG A 46 -5.94 -3.66 22.11
N ASN A 47 -6.71 -3.50 21.04
CA ASN A 47 -7.91 -4.28 20.79
C ASN A 47 -7.56 -5.63 20.13
N LYS A 48 -7.83 -6.73 20.84
CA LYS A 48 -7.55 -8.10 20.38
C LYS A 48 -8.38 -8.51 19.15
N GLU A 49 -9.65 -8.10 19.08
CA GLU A 49 -10.50 -8.40 17.93
C GLU A 49 -10.04 -7.62 16.69
N HIS A 50 -9.63 -6.35 16.87
CA HIS A 50 -9.03 -5.56 15.79
C HIS A 50 -7.74 -6.19 15.27
N MET A 51 -6.88 -6.67 16.17
CA MET A 51 -5.65 -7.39 15.80
C MET A 51 -5.93 -8.68 15.04
N LYS A 52 -6.98 -9.42 15.42
CA LYS A 52 -7.42 -10.62 14.71
C LYS A 52 -7.95 -10.29 13.33
N TYR A 53 -8.70 -9.19 13.20
CA TYR A 53 -9.19 -8.68 11.92
C TYR A 53 -8.04 -8.25 11.00
N CYS A 54 -7.10 -7.44 11.50
CA CYS A 54 -5.91 -7.05 10.75
C CYS A 54 -5.10 -8.27 10.28
N ARG A 55 -4.90 -9.28 11.15
CA ARG A 55 -4.24 -10.53 10.74
C ARG A 55 -4.97 -11.25 9.61
N LYS A 56 -6.30 -11.24 9.60
CA LYS A 56 -7.10 -11.81 8.52
C LYS A 56 -6.86 -11.04 7.21
N LEU A 57 -6.89 -9.71 7.26
CA LEU A 57 -6.62 -8.85 6.10
C LEU A 57 -5.22 -9.09 5.51
N ALA A 58 -4.19 -9.22 6.35
CA ALA A 58 -2.83 -9.48 5.87
C ALA A 58 -2.77 -10.75 5.01
N ASN A 59 -3.47 -11.82 5.41
CA ASN A 59 -3.55 -13.05 4.62
C ASN A 59 -4.35 -12.87 3.32
N GLU A 60 -5.49 -12.20 3.38
CA GLU A 60 -6.36 -11.95 2.22
C GLU A 60 -5.65 -11.07 1.18
N TRP A 61 -4.77 -10.17 1.62
CA TRP A 61 -4.05 -9.23 0.77
C TRP A 61 -2.65 -9.69 0.40
N HIS A 62 -2.30 -10.94 0.72
CA HIS A 62 -0.99 -11.52 0.46
C HIS A 62 0.19 -10.71 1.04
N LEU A 63 -0.04 -10.04 2.17
CA LEU A 63 1.01 -9.34 2.92
C LEU A 63 1.79 -10.32 3.78
N GLY A 64 3.11 -10.31 3.62
CA GLY A 64 4.05 -11.00 4.48
C GLY A 64 4.47 -10.14 5.68
N GLY A 65 5.48 -10.63 6.41
CA GLY A 65 6.11 -9.90 7.51
C GLY A 65 6.22 -10.70 8.79
N MET A 66 6.42 -10.01 9.91
CA MET A 66 6.61 -10.63 11.23
C MET A 66 6.07 -9.74 12.35
N GLY A 67 5.64 -10.36 13.44
CA GLY A 67 5.18 -9.67 14.63
C GLY A 67 5.88 -10.17 15.88
N ASN A 68 6.17 -9.24 16.80
CA ASN A 68 6.57 -9.53 18.17
C ASN A 68 5.68 -8.71 19.13
N PRO A 69 5.77 -8.88 20.46
CA PRO A 69 4.91 -8.18 21.41
C PRO A 69 4.98 -6.63 21.38
N ASN A 70 6.02 -6.05 20.77
CA ASN A 70 6.25 -4.60 20.73
C ASN A 70 5.99 -4.00 19.34
N ALA A 71 6.10 -4.78 18.27
CA ALA A 71 6.03 -4.28 16.92
C ALA A 71 5.50 -5.32 15.92
N ILE A 72 4.90 -4.81 14.85
CA ILE A 72 4.47 -5.58 13.68
C ILE A 72 5.14 -4.98 12.46
N VAL A 73 5.73 -5.84 11.65
CA VAL A 73 6.28 -5.51 10.35
C VAL A 73 5.39 -6.18 9.31
N ILE A 74 4.98 -5.40 8.31
CA ILE A 74 4.27 -5.89 7.12
C ILE A 74 5.08 -5.61 5.87
N GLU A 75 5.01 -6.53 4.91
CA GLU A 75 5.74 -6.48 3.64
C GLU A 75 4.83 -6.94 2.49
N GLY A 76 4.91 -6.28 1.34
CA GLY A 76 4.08 -6.64 0.18
C GLY A 76 4.04 -5.52 -0.84
N ASP A 77 2.95 -5.42 -1.60
CA ASP A 77 2.72 -4.25 -2.46
C ASP A 77 2.59 -2.98 -1.59
N GLU A 78 3.36 -1.93 -1.91
CA GLU A 78 3.37 -0.67 -1.15
C GLU A 78 1.96 -0.07 -0.97
N ARG A 79 1.08 -0.19 -1.98
CA ARG A 79 -0.30 0.33 -1.94
C ARG A 79 -1.13 -0.41 -0.89
N LEU A 80 -0.96 -1.72 -0.79
CA LEU A 80 -1.62 -2.55 0.22
C LEU A 80 -1.01 -2.29 1.60
N CYS A 81 0.31 -2.09 1.69
CA CYS A 81 0.96 -1.74 2.95
C CYS A 81 0.44 -0.42 3.52
N ILE A 82 0.19 0.59 2.67
CA ILE A 82 -0.42 1.87 3.06
C ILE A 82 -1.82 1.63 3.64
N LYS A 83 -2.73 1.05 2.84
CA LYS A 83 -4.11 0.81 3.25
C LYS A 83 -4.21 -0.03 4.53
N TYR A 84 -3.34 -1.04 4.65
CA TYR A 84 -3.30 -1.90 5.83
C TYR A 84 -2.91 -1.11 7.08
N THR A 85 -1.91 -0.23 6.93
CA THR A 85 -1.44 0.62 8.02
C THR A 85 -2.55 1.55 8.50
N ASP A 86 -3.29 2.18 7.58
CA ASP A 86 -4.36 3.11 7.92
C ASP A 86 -5.51 2.42 8.67
N ILE A 87 -5.89 1.21 8.27
CA ILE A 87 -6.88 0.40 9.00
C ILE A 87 -6.37 0.04 10.40
N MET A 88 -5.09 -0.28 10.50
CA MET A 88 -4.51 -0.80 11.74
C MET A 88 -4.36 0.28 12.83
N ILE A 89 -4.23 1.55 12.45
CA ILE A 89 -4.09 2.69 13.39
C ILE A 89 -5.40 3.39 13.76
N GLN A 90 -6.53 3.02 13.15
CA GLN A 90 -7.88 3.44 13.53
C GLN A 90 -8.36 2.72 14.79
#